data_AF-T0MT95-F1
#
_entry.id   AF-T0MT95-F1
#
_cell.length_a   1.000
_cell.length_b   1.000
_cell.length_c   1.000
_cell.angle_alpha   90.00
_cell.angle_beta   90.00
_cell.angle_gamma   90.00
#
_symmetry.space_group_name_H-M   'P 1'
#
loop_
_entity.id
_entity.type
_entity.pdbx_description
1 polymer ?
#
loop_
_entity_poly.entity_id
_entity_poly.type
_entity_poly.pdbx_seq_one_letter_code
_entity_poly.pdbx_strand_id
1 'polypeptide(L)'
;MLDSDASTAKTLTLVAIILQVVFFVIGIFEVIALVVLFSFRPSVTTSTGTTVTSQVAPISGLAIISLVFSFALLIGIVWIILDYLLIYKKLKTERVKEAETPAIVLGIIQLIFGGLIPGILLIIAYVKIRDSENRRRYMPEGQQGTPP
;
A
#
# COMPACT_ATOMS: atom_id res chain seq x y z
N MET A 1 3.44 12.89 27.43
CA MET A 1 3.27 13.55 26.12
C MET A 1 3.88 12.64 25.07
N LEU A 2 3.13 12.29 24.02
CA LEU A 2 3.71 11.56 22.89
C LEU A 2 4.80 12.45 22.27
N ASP A 3 6.03 11.93 22.12
CA ASP A 3 7.09 12.66 21.43
C ASP A 3 6.58 13.03 20.03
N SER A 4 6.77 14.28 19.61
CA SER A 4 6.31 14.80 18.30
C SER A 4 6.68 13.88 17.12
N ASP A 5 7.78 13.13 17.26
CA ASP A 5 8.24 12.14 16.28
C ASP A 5 7.38 10.87 16.22
N ALA A 6 6.87 10.36 17.34
CA ALA A 6 5.96 9.22 17.35
C ALA A 6 4.61 9.57 16.71
N SER A 7 4.11 10.79 16.95
CA SER A 7 2.91 11.29 16.24
C SER A 7 3.16 11.46 14.76
N THR A 8 4.35 11.94 14.36
CA THR A 8 4.71 12.08 12.95
C THR A 8 4.82 10.71 12.27
N ALA A 9 5.43 9.72 12.92
CA ALA A 9 5.52 8.36 12.40
C ALA A 9 4.13 7.74 12.18
N LYS A 10 3.20 7.91 13.13
CA LYS A 10 1.81 7.47 13.00
C LYS A 10 1.12 8.11 11.78
N THR A 11 1.31 9.40 11.56
CA THR A 11 0.77 10.10 10.40
C THR A 11 1.39 9.59 9.10
N LEU A 12 2.71 9.39 9.06
CA LEU A 12 3.40 8.86 7.88
C LEU A 12 2.94 7.45 7.51
N THR A 13 2.79 6.56 8.50
CA THR A 13 2.22 5.22 8.27
C THR A 13 0.79 5.31 7.77
N LEU A 14 -0.04 6.19 8.34
CA LEU A 14 -1.42 6.36 7.87
C LEU A 14 -1.45 6.84 6.41
N VAL A 15 -0.61 7.82 6.06
CA VAL A 15 -0.49 8.32 4.70
C VAL A 15 -0.01 7.23 3.75
N ALA A 16 0.96 6.40 4.16
CA ALA A 16 1.42 5.26 3.36
C ALA A 16 0.28 4.28 3.05
N ILE A 17 -0.51 3.91 4.07
CA ILE A 17 -1.68 3.03 3.92
C ILE A 17 -2.72 3.67 2.99
N ILE A 18 -3.03 4.97 3.18
CA ILE A 18 -3.99 5.67 2.32
C ILE A 18 -3.52 5.67 0.87
N LEU A 19 -2.24 6.00 0.62
CA LEU A 19 -1.69 6.00 -0.73
C LEU A 19 -1.74 4.62 -1.36
N GLN A 20 -1.41 3.57 -0.60
CA GLN A 20 -1.51 2.20 -1.09
C GLN A 20 -2.95 1.83 -1.47
N VAL A 21 -3.94 2.21 -0.66
CA VAL A 21 -5.37 2.02 -0.99
C VAL A 21 -5.74 2.79 -2.25
N VAL A 22 -5.28 4.04 -2.41
CA VAL A 22 -5.55 4.84 -3.61
C VAL A 22 -4.95 4.19 -4.86
N PHE A 23 -3.68 3.79 -4.82
CA PHE A 23 -3.04 3.10 -5.95
C PHE A 23 -3.71 1.77 -6.26
N PHE A 24 -4.13 1.04 -5.23
CA PHE A 24 -4.87 -0.20 -5.39
C PHE A 24 -6.21 0.01 -6.12
N VAL A 25 -6.97 1.03 -5.72
CA VAL A 25 -8.23 1.41 -6.39
C VAL A 25 -7.98 1.82 -7.84
N ILE A 26 -6.94 2.63 -8.10
CA ILE A 26 -6.56 3.02 -9.47
C ILE A 26 -6.21 1.78 -10.31
N GLY A 27 -5.46 0.83 -9.76
CA GLY A 27 -5.13 -0.43 -10.43
C GLY A 27 -6.38 -1.26 -10.77
N ILE A 28 -7.39 -1.29 -9.89
CA ILE A 28 -8.67 -1.93 -10.21
C ILE A 28 -9.34 -1.25 -11.41
N PHE A 29 -9.40 0.09 -11.44
CA PHE A 29 -9.98 0.81 -12.57
C PHE A 29 -9.22 0.56 -13.88
N GLU A 30 -7.90 0.50 -13.83
CA GLU A 30 -7.05 0.22 -14.99
C GLU A 30 -7.33 -1.17 -15.57
N VAL A 31 -7.45 -2.19 -14.72
CA VAL A 31 -7.80 -3.54 -15.19
C VAL A 31 -9.22 -3.63 -15.72
N ILE A 32 -10.18 -2.94 -15.10
CA ILE A 32 -11.55 -2.87 -15.63
C ILE A 32 -11.53 -2.20 -17.02
N ALA A 33 -10.84 -1.07 -17.17
CA ALA A 33 -10.72 -0.37 -18.45
C ALA A 33 -10.07 -1.27 -19.52
N LEU A 34 -9.04 -2.02 -19.15
CA LEU A 34 -8.37 -2.97 -20.02
C LEU A 34 -9.30 -4.12 -20.45
N VAL A 35 -10.06 -4.69 -19.52
CA VAL A 35 -11.08 -5.73 -19.83
C VAL A 35 -12.15 -5.17 -20.76
N VAL A 36 -12.64 -3.95 -20.54
CA VAL A 36 -13.62 -3.28 -21.41
C VAL A 36 -13.05 -3.06 -22.80
N LEU A 37 -11.81 -2.56 -22.90
CA LEU A 37 -11.13 -2.31 -24.17
C LEU A 37 -11.02 -3.60 -25.00
N PHE A 38 -10.61 -4.72 -24.38
CA PHE A 38 -10.48 -5.99 -25.07
C PHE A 38 -11.80 -6.72 -25.31
N SER A 39 -12.84 -6.38 -24.57
CA SER A 39 -14.21 -6.88 -24.81
C SER A 39 -14.88 -6.17 -25.99
N PHE A 40 -14.31 -5.05 -26.46
CA PHE A 40 -14.81 -4.34 -27.62
C PHE A 40 -14.63 -5.20 -28.88
N ARG A 41 -15.75 -5.54 -29.53
CA ARG A 41 -15.79 -6.33 -30.77
C ARG A 41 -16.16 -5.41 -31.92
N PRO A 42 -15.19 -4.82 -32.64
CA PRO A 42 -15.49 -4.03 -33.82
C PRO A 42 -16.13 -4.93 -34.88
N SER A 43 -17.28 -4.50 -35.39
CA SER A 43 -17.98 -5.13 -36.50
C SER A 43 -17.94 -4.22 -37.71
N VAL A 44 -17.41 -4.70 -38.83
CA VAL A 44 -17.41 -3.98 -40.10
C VAL A 44 -18.37 -4.68 -41.05
N THR A 45 -19.36 -3.95 -41.55
CA THR A 45 -20.28 -4.47 -42.57
C THR A 45 -19.75 -4.09 -43.95
N THR A 46 -19.45 -5.11 -44.78
CA THR A 46 -18.94 -4.89 -46.14
C THR A 46 -20.05 -4.38 -47.06
N SER A 47 -19.66 -3.83 -48.21
CA SER A 47 -20.60 -3.36 -49.26
C SER A 47 -21.54 -4.45 -49.79
N THR A 48 -21.20 -5.71 -49.57
CA THR A 48 -22.01 -6.90 -49.87
C THR A 48 -23.01 -7.27 -48.76
N GLY A 49 -23.07 -6.52 -47.65
CA GLY A 49 -23.97 -6.77 -46.52
C GLY A 49 -23.43 -7.80 -45.52
N THR A 50 -22.22 -8.33 -45.70
CA THR A 50 -21.60 -9.28 -44.77
C THR A 50 -20.99 -8.53 -43.58
N THR A 51 -21.46 -8.79 -42.38
CA THR A 51 -20.83 -8.27 -41.15
C THR A 51 -19.68 -9.18 -40.73
N VAL A 52 -18.46 -8.65 -40.75
CA VAL A 52 -17.26 -9.32 -40.23
C VAL A 52 -16.97 -8.73 -38.85
N THR A 53 -17.06 -9.55 -37.82
CA THR A 53 -16.59 -9.21 -36.47
C THR A 53 -15.13 -9.64 -36.33
N SER A 54 -14.22 -8.70 -36.10
CA SER A 54 -12.85 -9.06 -35.73
C SER A 54 -12.74 -9.07 -34.21
N GLN A 55 -12.17 -10.15 -33.66
CA GLN A 55 -11.87 -10.22 -32.23
C GLN A 55 -10.47 -9.65 -32.03
N VAL A 56 -10.36 -8.59 -31.22
CA VAL A 56 -9.09 -7.88 -30.99
C VAL A 56 -8.17 -8.67 -30.03
N ALA A 57 -8.73 -9.61 -29.24
CA ALA A 57 -7.97 -10.48 -28.35
C ALA A 57 -8.59 -11.88 -28.23
N PRO A 58 -7.76 -12.93 -28.06
CA PRO A 58 -8.25 -14.28 -27.76
C PRO A 58 -8.87 -14.33 -26.35
N ILE A 59 -10.02 -14.99 -26.23
CA ILE A 59 -10.79 -15.12 -24.96
C ILE A 59 -9.92 -15.70 -23.83
N SER A 60 -8.98 -16.59 -24.17
CA SER A 60 -8.04 -17.19 -23.24
C SER A 60 -7.10 -16.18 -22.57
N GLY A 61 -6.70 -15.11 -23.26
CA GLY A 61 -5.83 -14.07 -22.70
C GLY A 61 -6.52 -13.30 -21.56
N LEU A 62 -7.80 -12.97 -21.75
CA LEU A 62 -8.58 -12.26 -20.74
C LEU A 62 -8.83 -13.10 -19.49
N ALA A 63 -9.05 -14.40 -19.65
CA ALA A 63 -9.23 -15.32 -18.52
C ALA A 63 -7.96 -15.40 -17.66
N ILE A 64 -6.78 -15.48 -18.28
CA ILE A 64 -5.49 -15.53 -17.57
C ILE A 64 -5.24 -14.21 -16.83
N ILE A 65 -5.45 -13.06 -17.49
CA ILE A 65 -5.29 -11.74 -16.87
C ILE A 65 -6.22 -11.59 -15.67
N SER A 66 -7.50 -11.97 -15.82
CA SER A 66 -8.47 -11.92 -14.73
C SER A 66 -8.08 -12.81 -13.55
N LEU A 67 -7.60 -14.03 -13.81
CA LEU A 67 -7.13 -14.94 -12.76
C LEU A 67 -5.93 -14.36 -12.00
N VAL A 68 -4.89 -13.95 -12.73
CA VAL A 68 -3.67 -13.38 -12.14
C VAL A 68 -3.99 -12.11 -11.35
N PHE A 69 -4.84 -11.24 -11.89
CA PHE A 69 -5.26 -10.03 -11.20
C PHE A 69 -6.07 -10.33 -9.94
N SER A 70 -6.96 -11.32 -9.96
CA SER A 70 -7.72 -11.72 -8.78
C SER A 70 -6.80 -12.19 -7.64
N PHE A 71 -5.74 -12.94 -7.96
CA PHE A 71 -4.73 -13.31 -6.95
C PHE A 71 -3.94 -12.11 -6.45
N ALA A 72 -3.50 -11.21 -7.35
CA ALA A 72 -2.80 -9.99 -6.98
C ALA A 72 -3.66 -9.09 -6.08
N LEU A 73 -4.97 -9.01 -6.33
CA LEU A 73 -5.92 -8.24 -5.55
C LEU A 73 -6.04 -8.78 -4.12
N LEU A 74 -6.20 -10.11 -3.98
CA LEU A 74 -6.22 -10.76 -2.66
C LEU A 74 -4.93 -10.51 -1.88
N ILE A 75 -3.78 -10.65 -2.54
CA ILE A 75 -2.47 -10.37 -1.94
C ILE A 75 -2.39 -8.90 -1.51
N GLY A 76 -2.81 -7.96 -2.37
CA GLY A 76 -2.83 -6.53 -2.06
C GLY A 76 -3.69 -6.18 -0.83
N ILE A 77 -4.86 -6.79 -0.70
CA ILE A 77 -5.72 -6.62 0.50
C ILE A 77 -5.00 -7.13 1.75
N VAL A 78 -4.41 -8.31 1.69
CA VAL A 78 -3.64 -8.88 2.82
C VAL A 78 -2.50 -7.93 3.21
N TRP A 79 -1.79 -7.37 2.24
CA TRP A 79 -0.74 -6.38 2.47
C TRP A 79 -1.24 -5.13 3.22
N ILE A 80 -2.32 -4.51 2.74
CA ILE A 80 -2.91 -3.33 3.39
C ILE A 80 -3.32 -3.64 4.84
N ILE A 81 -3.88 -4.83 5.08
CA ILE A 81 -4.27 -5.27 6.43
C ILE A 81 -3.03 -5.48 7.31
N LEU A 82 -1.96 -6.08 6.79
CA LEU A 82 -0.71 -6.27 7.52
C LEU A 82 -0.11 -4.94 7.94
N ASP A 83 -0.06 -3.95 7.05
CA ASP A 83 0.48 -2.62 7.35
C ASP A 83 -0.32 -1.92 8.46
N TYR A 84 -1.66 -2.06 8.40
CA TYR A 84 -2.54 -1.55 9.44
C TYR A 84 -2.31 -2.25 10.79
N LEU A 85 -2.28 -3.59 10.81
CA LEU A 85 -2.21 -4.37 12.05
C LEU A 85 -0.83 -4.34 12.71
N LEU A 86 0.24 -4.42 11.92
CA LEU A 86 1.59 -4.54 12.45
C LEU A 86 2.22 -3.19 12.78
N ILE A 87 1.86 -2.12 12.06
CA ILE A 87 2.48 -0.81 12.24
C ILE A 87 1.47 0.16 12.87
N TYR A 88 0.38 0.48 12.17
CA TYR A 88 -0.55 1.53 12.64
C TYR A 88 -1.19 1.19 13.99
N LYS A 89 -1.70 -0.03 14.15
CA LYS A 89 -2.34 -0.47 15.41
C LYS A 89 -1.34 -0.44 16.58
N LYS A 90 -0.09 -0.89 16.37
CA LYS A 90 0.94 -0.90 17.42
C LYS A 90 1.36 0.52 17.81
N LEU A 91 1.51 1.42 16.83
CA LEU A 91 1.78 2.84 17.07
C LEU A 91 0.64 3.53 17.81
N LYS A 92 -0.62 3.16 17.54
CA LYS A 92 -1.79 3.68 18.27
C LYS A 92 -1.81 3.26 19.74
N THR A 93 -1.30 2.07 20.06
CA THR A 93 -1.21 1.54 21.44
C THR A 93 0.05 1.96 22.19
N GLU A 94 0.79 2.97 21.70
CA GLU A 94 2.05 3.47 22.29
C GLU A 94 3.17 2.42 22.44
N ARG A 95 3.04 1.26 21.78
CA ARG A 95 4.05 0.19 21.76
C ARG A 95 5.09 0.44 20.67
N VAL A 96 5.80 1.56 20.81
CA VAL A 96 6.74 2.08 19.80
C VAL A 96 7.84 1.06 19.47
N LYS A 97 8.38 0.38 20.47
CA LYS A 97 9.45 -0.64 20.32
C LYS A 97 9.00 -1.90 19.56
N GLU A 98 7.75 -2.32 19.75
CA GLU A 98 7.21 -3.49 19.05
C GLU A 98 6.81 -3.20 17.58
N ALA A 99 6.74 -1.92 17.21
CA ALA A 99 6.41 -1.44 15.88
C ALA A 99 7.66 -1.20 15.01
N GLU A 100 8.84 -1.08 15.61
CA GLU A 100 10.10 -0.78 14.90
C GLU A 100 10.48 -1.88 13.90
N THR A 101 10.64 -3.13 14.37
CA THR A 101 11.02 -4.26 13.51
C THR A 101 10.03 -4.54 12.38
N PRO A 102 8.70 -4.59 12.61
CA PRO A 102 7.78 -4.80 11.50
C PRO A 102 7.75 -3.63 10.52
N ALA A 103 7.97 -2.39 10.96
CA ALA A 103 7.98 -1.23 10.06
C ALA A 103 9.13 -1.29 9.04
N ILE A 104 10.34 -1.69 9.45
CA ILE A 104 11.45 -1.82 8.51
C ILE A 104 11.30 -3.03 7.59
N VAL A 105 10.85 -4.17 8.12
CA VAL A 105 10.66 -5.39 7.33
C VAL A 105 9.57 -5.18 6.29
N LEU A 106 8.41 -4.67 6.69
CA LEU A 106 7.32 -4.36 5.76
C LEU A 106 7.72 -3.25 4.79
N GLY A 107 8.39 -2.19 5.26
CA GLY A 107 8.87 -1.12 4.39
C GLY A 107 9.79 -1.61 3.26
N ILE A 108 10.75 -2.49 3.55
CA ILE A 108 11.65 -3.06 2.53
C ILE A 108 10.89 -3.99 1.57
N ILE A 109 10.08 -4.91 2.10
CA ILE A 109 9.36 -5.87 1.24
C ILE A 109 8.36 -5.11 0.36
N GLN A 110 7.68 -4.09 0.88
CA GLN A 110 6.76 -3.26 0.13
C GLN A 110 7.45 -2.36 -0.89
N LEU A 111 8.68 -1.92 -0.63
CA LEU A 111 9.49 -1.22 -1.63
C LEU A 111 9.74 -2.10 -2.87
N ILE A 112 9.95 -3.40 -2.66
CA ILE A 112 10.21 -4.37 -3.73
C ILE A 112 8.91 -4.79 -4.45
N PHE A 113 7.84 -5.04 -3.69
CA PHE A 113 6.63 -5.70 -4.23
C PHE A 113 5.37 -4.83 -4.26
N GLY A 114 5.24 -3.86 -3.34
CA GLY A 114 4.01 -3.07 -3.14
C GLY A 114 4.06 -1.64 -3.67
N GLY A 115 5.23 -1.17 -4.09
CA GLY A 115 5.43 0.15 -4.70
C GLY A 115 6.42 1.02 -3.93
N LEU A 116 7.18 1.82 -4.70
CA LEU A 116 8.25 2.66 -4.18
C LEU A 116 7.75 3.66 -3.13
N ILE A 117 6.65 4.36 -3.42
CA ILE A 117 6.12 5.44 -2.59
C ILE A 117 5.69 4.95 -1.19
N PRO A 118 4.77 3.97 -1.05
CA PRO A 118 4.37 3.48 0.26
C PRO A 118 5.55 2.82 1.02
N GLY A 119 6.45 2.12 0.32
CA GLY A 119 7.65 1.52 0.92
C GLY A 119 8.59 2.55 1.54
N ILE A 120 8.90 3.65 0.83
CA ILE A 120 9.76 4.72 1.36
C ILE A 120 9.12 5.38 2.59
N LEU A 121 7.80 5.65 2.56
CA LEU A 121 7.11 6.27 3.69
C LEU A 121 7.19 5.41 4.96
N LEU A 122 7.13 4.09 4.83
CA LEU A 122 7.31 3.18 5.96
C LEU A 122 8.74 3.15 6.49
N ILE A 123 9.73 3.22 5.61
CA ILE A 123 11.13 3.34 6.02
C ILE A 123 11.37 4.64 6.79
N ILE A 124 10.79 5.77 6.34
CA ILE A 124 10.88 7.05 7.07
C ILE A 124 10.14 6.96 8.42
N ALA A 125 8.98 6.31 8.45
CA ALA A 125 8.27 6.07 9.71
C ALA A 125 9.13 5.26 10.69
N TYR A 126 9.84 4.24 10.22
CA TYR A 126 10.83 3.50 11.01
C TYR A 126 11.95 4.40 11.57
N VAL A 127 12.55 5.26 10.74
CA VAL A 127 13.62 6.17 11.21
C VAL A 127 13.09 7.07 12.34
N LYS A 128 11.88 7.60 12.19
CA LYS A 128 11.25 8.42 13.25
C LYS A 128 10.91 7.63 14.51
N ILE A 129 10.47 6.38 14.38
CA ILE A 129 10.25 5.47 15.51
C ILE A 129 11.56 5.28 16.28
N ARG A 130 12.65 4.96 15.57
CA ARG A 130 13.98 4.76 16.14
C ARG A 130 14.55 6.01 16.83
N ASP A 131 14.41 7.18 16.20
CA ASP A 131 14.85 8.45 16.78
C ASP A 131 14.09 8.81 18.06
N SER A 132 12.80 8.47 18.13
CA SER A 132 11.99 8.67 19.34
C SER A 132 12.42 7.74 20.49
N GLU A 133 12.77 6.48 20.18
CA GLU A 133 13.28 5.55 21.20
C GLU A 133 14.66 5.97 21.71
N ASN A 134 15.57 6.35 20.81
CA ASN A 134 16.89 6.84 21.20
C ASN A 134 16.77 8.03 22.15
N ARG A 135 15.90 9.00 21.86
CA ARG A 135 15.69 10.16 22.75
C ARG A 135 15.19 9.78 24.14
N ARG A 136 14.30 8.79 24.25
CA ARG A 136 13.84 8.27 25.56
C ARG A 136 14.95 7.59 26.36
N ARG A 137 15.92 6.96 25.70
CA ARG A 137 17.07 6.33 26.39
C ARG A 137 18.09 7.35 26.92
N TYR A 138 18.13 8.56 26.35
CA TYR A 138 19.08 9.62 26.73
C TYR A 138 18.51 10.68 27.70
N MET A 139 17.25 10.56 28.15
CA MET A 139 16.76 11.32 29.30
C MET A 139 16.93 10.45 30.57
N PRO A 140 18.07 10.57 31.30
CA PRO A 140 18.20 9.94 32.59
C PRO A 140 17.11 10.47 33.53
N GLU A 141 16.61 9.61 34.42
CA GLU A 141 15.46 9.76 35.33
C GLU A 141 15.47 10.99 36.28
N GLY A 142 16.36 11.97 36.10
CA GLY A 142 16.58 13.10 37.00
C GLY A 142 16.02 14.47 36.59
N GLN A 143 15.27 14.60 35.49
CA GLN A 143 14.67 15.88 35.05
C GLN A 143 13.14 15.84 34.89
N GLN A 144 12.43 15.12 35.77
CA GLN A 144 11.04 15.48 36.06
C GLN A 144 11.04 16.75 36.93
N GLY A 145 11.38 17.89 36.31
CA GLY A 145 11.21 19.20 36.90
C GLY A 145 9.73 19.44 37.16
N THR A 146 9.38 19.63 38.43
CA THR A 146 8.10 20.18 38.88
C THR A 146 7.77 21.44 38.08
N PRO A 147 6.56 21.55 37.50
CA PRO A 147 6.15 22.78 36.82
C PRO A 147 6.00 23.93 37.84
N PRO A 148 6.29 25.19 37.45
CA PRO A 148 5.97 26.37 38.25
C PRO A 148 4.46 26.62 38.36
#